data_AF-A0A2E0S9L7-F1
#
_entry.id   AF-A0A2E0S9L7-F1
#
_cell.length_a   1.000
_cell.length_b   1.000
_cell.length_c   1.000
_cell.angle_alpha   90.00
_cell.angle_beta   90.00
_cell.angle_gamma   90.00
#
_symmetry.space_group_name_H-M   'P 1'
#
loop_
_entity.id
_entity.type
_entity.pdbx_description
1 polymer ?
#
loop_
_entity_poly.entity_id
_entity_poly.type
_entity_poly.pdbx_seq_one_letter_code
_entity_poly.pdbx_strand_id
1 'polypeptide(L)'
;MAYYVLLCKCGANFRISTIDAGKTLACAECQLETVVPNLSEIRDLPLAPDQNKSVELAWDKGNGILFGLGSICIALGMSLALYHFFQARQIDMTDHTEATILYGNAVIDQMPPLVAIEQWRLIRGIGLGEQQEDDFQARQKEYNSLHFYAYVELGVVGLGIVLMAMAIFARRRINAADSR
;
A
#
# COMPACT_ATOMS: atom_id res chain seq x y z
N MET A 1 -8.80 27.80 22.77
CA MET A 1 -9.41 28.50 23.92
C MET A 1 -8.28 29.13 24.71
N ALA A 2 -8.38 30.42 25.01
CA ALA A 2 -7.34 31.12 25.78
C ALA A 2 -7.43 30.69 27.25
N TYR A 3 -6.28 30.44 27.86
CA TYR A 3 -6.16 30.12 29.27
C TYR A 3 -5.38 31.22 29.96
N TYR A 4 -5.76 31.53 31.19
CA TYR A 4 -5.19 32.61 32.00
C TYR A 4 -4.60 32.05 33.29
N VAL A 5 -3.64 32.75 33.88
CA VAL A 5 -3.02 32.36 35.16
C VAL A 5 -3.63 33.19 36.29
N LEU A 6 -4.21 32.50 37.26
CA LEU A 6 -4.69 33.07 38.52
C LEU A 6 -3.71 32.72 39.64
N LEU A 7 -3.27 33.72 40.40
CA LEU A 7 -2.37 33.51 41.54
C LEU A 7 -3.20 33.18 42.79
N CYS A 8 -2.97 32.00 43.37
CA CYS A 8 -3.60 31.59 44.61
C CYS A 8 -2.94 32.28 45.82
N LYS A 9 -3.63 32.36 46.95
CA LYS A 9 -3.10 32.94 48.20
C LYS A 9 -1.86 32.21 48.75
N CYS A 10 -1.66 30.95 48.37
CA CYS A 10 -0.45 30.19 48.69
C CYS A 10 0.74 30.52 47.79
N GLY A 11 0.58 31.39 46.79
CA GLY A 11 1.60 31.72 45.78
C GLY A 11 1.61 30.79 44.56
N ALA A 12 0.79 29.73 44.56
CA ALA A 12 0.67 28.81 43.43
C ALA A 12 -0.09 29.44 42.25
N ASN A 13 0.34 29.14 41.04
CA ASN A 13 -0.30 29.59 39.80
C ASN A 13 -1.32 28.55 39.32
N PHE A 14 -2.58 28.95 39.18
CA PHE A 14 -3.67 28.11 38.71
C PHE A 14 -4.12 28.51 37.31
N ARG A 15 -4.32 27.52 36.42
CA ARG A 15 -4.76 27.77 35.05
C ARG A 15 -6.28 27.80 35.01
N ILE A 16 -6.85 28.90 34.56
CA ILE A 16 -8.31 29.09 34.46
C ILE A 16 -8.70 29.44 33.02
N SER A 17 -9.92 29.07 32.64
CA SER A 17 -10.54 29.48 31.38
C SER A 17 -11.64 30.52 31.64
N THR A 18 -12.10 31.21 30.60
CA THR A 18 -13.26 32.11 30.71
C THR A 18 -14.55 31.38 31.09
N ILE A 19 -14.62 30.05 30.91
CA ILE A 19 -15.77 29.21 31.29
C ILE A 19 -15.82 29.01 32.82
N ASP A 20 -14.71 29.26 33.51
CA ASP A 20 -14.59 29.09 34.95
C ASP A 20 -14.86 30.39 35.73
N ALA A 21 -15.21 31.48 35.03
CA ALA A 21 -15.55 32.75 35.63
C ALA A 21 -16.68 32.62 36.67
N GLY A 22 -16.46 33.17 37.86
CA GLY A 22 -17.43 33.14 38.96
C GLY A 22 -17.60 31.79 39.65
N LYS A 23 -16.85 30.74 39.27
CA LYS A 23 -16.84 29.46 39.97
C LYS A 23 -15.84 29.45 41.12
N THR A 24 -16.09 28.65 42.14
CA THR A 24 -15.10 28.30 43.16
C THR A 24 -14.27 27.12 42.68
N LEU A 25 -12.96 27.31 42.57
CA LEU A 25 -12.00 26.26 42.23
C LEU A 25 -11.08 26.00 43.42
N ALA A 26 -10.83 24.73 43.71
CA ALA A 26 -9.86 24.32 44.71
C ALA A 26 -8.45 24.36 44.11
N CYS A 27 -7.52 25.03 44.80
CA CYS A 27 -6.11 25.03 44.40
C CYS A 27 -5.52 23.63 44.57
N ALA A 28 -4.79 23.13 43.57
CA ALA A 28 -4.21 21.79 43.61
C ALA A 28 -3.11 21.63 44.67
N GLU A 29 -2.41 22.72 45.03
CA GLU A 29 -1.28 22.68 45.95
C GLU A 29 -1.69 22.87 47.42
N CYS A 30 -2.61 23.79 47.71
CA CYS A 30 -3.02 24.11 49.08
C CYS A 30 -4.45 23.65 49.43
N GLN A 31 -5.17 23.06 48.46
CA GLN A 31 -6.59 22.65 48.56
C GLN A 31 -7.55 23.75 49.02
N LEU A 32 -7.09 25.01 49.04
CA LEU A 32 -7.92 26.14 49.44
C LEU A 32 -8.88 26.49 48.30
N GLU A 33 -10.14 26.71 48.64
CA GLU A 33 -11.14 27.18 47.68
C GLU A 33 -10.91 28.66 47.36
N THR A 34 -10.71 28.95 46.08
CA THR A 34 -10.54 30.31 45.56
C THR A 34 -11.64 30.60 44.56
N VAL A 35 -12.31 31.75 44.75
CA VAL A 35 -13.32 32.24 43.81
C VAL A 35 -12.60 32.78 42.58
N VAL A 36 -12.95 32.26 41.41
CA VAL A 36 -12.43 32.75 40.14
C VAL A 36 -13.03 34.14 39.84
N PRO A 37 -12.21 35.14 39.49
CA PRO A 37 -12.66 36.49 39.15
C PRO A 37 -13.71 36.52 38.03
N ASN A 38 -14.43 37.64 37.91
CA ASN A 38 -15.43 37.81 36.86
C ASN A 38 -14.77 37.87 35.48
N LEU A 39 -15.57 37.66 34.42
CA LEU A 39 -15.11 37.66 33.03
C LEU A 39 -14.29 38.90 32.64
N SER A 40 -14.61 40.07 33.20
CA SER A 40 -13.85 41.31 32.99
C SER A 40 -12.45 41.24 33.59
N GLU A 41 -12.33 40.72 34.81
CA GLU A 41 -11.08 40.64 35.57
C GLU A 41 -10.17 39.52 35.04
N ILE A 42 -10.74 38.44 34.49
CA ILE A 42 -9.97 37.38 33.83
C ILE A 42 -9.21 37.91 32.60
N ARG A 43 -9.76 38.90 31.89
CA ARG A 43 -9.09 39.49 30.72
C ARG A 43 -7.85 40.30 31.07
N ASP A 44 -7.77 40.77 32.32
CA ASP A 44 -6.63 41.52 32.85
C ASP A 44 -5.53 40.61 33.42
N LEU A 45 -5.79 39.30 33.55
CA LEU A 45 -4.81 38.32 34.00
C LEU A 45 -3.78 37.99 32.90
N PRO A 46 -2.54 37.65 33.28
CA PRO A 46 -1.55 37.19 32.30
C PRO A 46 -2.02 35.89 31.63
N LEU A 47 -1.91 35.86 30.30
CA LEU A 47 -2.15 34.67 29.51
C LEU A 47 -1.21 33.54 29.97
N ALA A 48 -1.79 32.38 30.25
CA ALA A 48 -0.99 31.19 30.54
C ALA A 48 -0.20 30.83 29.27
N PRO A 49 1.10 30.49 29.39
CA PRO A 49 1.86 30.04 28.24
C PRO A 49 1.14 28.85 27.61
N ASP A 50 0.82 28.98 26.32
CA ASP A 50 0.16 27.92 25.57
C ASP A 50 1.08 26.70 25.53
N GLN A 51 0.82 25.75 26.44
CA GLN A 51 1.50 24.45 26.43
C GLN A 51 1.09 23.58 25.23
N ASN A 52 0.09 24.01 24.46
CA ASN A 52 -0.21 23.43 23.15
C ASN A 52 0.77 23.97 22.11
N LYS A 53 2.06 23.66 22.26
CA LYS A 53 2.94 23.60 21.10
C LYS A 53 2.39 22.47 20.25
N SER A 54 1.63 22.80 19.22
CA SER A 54 1.29 21.85 18.17
C SER A 54 2.60 21.23 17.71
N VAL A 55 2.77 19.94 17.97
CA VAL A 55 3.91 19.19 17.46
C VAL A 55 3.77 19.21 15.95
N GLU A 56 4.51 20.12 15.30
CA GLU A 56 4.61 20.09 13.86
C GLU A 56 5.43 18.87 13.49
N LEU A 57 4.78 17.97 12.78
CA LEU A 57 5.42 16.78 12.26
C LEU A 57 6.28 17.20 11.06
N ALA A 58 7.53 17.58 11.33
CA ALA A 58 8.49 17.93 10.30
C ALA A 58 8.87 16.69 9.46
N TRP A 59 8.99 16.89 8.14
CA TRP A 59 9.53 15.87 7.25
C TRP A 59 11.06 15.93 7.30
N ASP A 60 11.68 14.86 7.79
CA ASP A 60 13.11 14.66 7.59
C ASP A 60 13.37 14.29 6.12
N LYS A 61 14.47 14.79 5.54
CA LYS A 61 14.86 14.53 4.15
C LYS A 61 14.96 13.02 3.87
N GLY A 62 15.43 12.24 4.85
CA GLY A 62 15.49 10.78 4.75
C GLY A 62 14.11 10.12 4.62
N ASN A 63 13.14 10.54 5.43
CA ASN A 63 11.78 10.01 5.37
C ASN A 63 11.07 10.40 4.06
N GLY A 64 11.35 11.60 3.53
CA GLY A 64 10.90 12.05 2.21
C GLY A 64 11.33 11.12 1.08
N ILE A 65 12.59 10.72 1.07
CA ILE A 65 13.15 9.81 0.07
C ILE A 65 12.51 8.42 0.17
N LEU A 66 12.36 7.88 1.39
CA LEU A 66 11.73 6.58 1.60
C LEU A 66 10.28 6.56 1.12
N PHE A 67 9.52 7.62 1.39
CA PHE A 67 8.15 7.76 0.90
C PHE A 67 8.08 7.89 -0.63
N GLY A 68 8.98 8.67 -1.23
CA GLY A 68 9.06 8.83 -2.68
C GLY A 68 9.41 7.53 -3.40
N LEU A 69 10.44 6.82 -2.92
CA LEU A 69 10.81 5.50 -3.46
C LEU A 69 9.67 4.49 -3.29
N GLY A 70 9.04 4.44 -2.11
CA GLY A 70 7.90 3.55 -1.88
C GLY A 70 6.73 3.84 -2.83
N SER A 71 6.42 5.12 -3.06
CA SER A 71 5.36 5.53 -3.99
C SER A 71 5.67 5.12 -5.43
N ILE A 72 6.93 5.28 -5.87
CA ILE A 72 7.36 4.85 -7.22
C ILE A 72 7.27 3.33 -7.35
N CYS A 73 7.74 2.57 -6.36
CA CYS A 73 7.63 1.11 -6.36
C CYS A 73 6.17 0.64 -6.46
N ILE A 74 5.25 1.26 -5.72
CA ILE A 74 3.83 0.95 -5.81
C ILE A 74 3.27 1.29 -7.18
N ALA A 75 3.54 2.49 -7.70
CA ALA A 75 3.00 2.92 -8.99
C ALA A 75 3.46 2.03 -10.14
N LEU A 76 4.77 1.74 -10.21
CA LEU A 76 5.34 0.89 -11.26
C LEU A 76 4.93 -0.58 -11.09
N GLY A 77 5.08 -1.13 -9.87
CA GLY A 77 4.73 -2.52 -9.60
C GLY A 77 3.26 -2.82 -9.86
N MET A 78 2.36 -1.92 -9.46
CA MET A 78 0.93 -2.11 -9.67
C MET A 78 0.55 -1.98 -11.15
N SER A 79 1.14 -1.02 -11.88
CA SER A 79 0.86 -0.84 -13.31
C SER A 79 1.32 -2.03 -14.14
N LEU A 80 2.52 -2.54 -13.88
CA LEU A 80 3.06 -3.71 -14.57
C LEU A 80 2.30 -4.99 -14.20
N ALA A 81 1.97 -5.18 -12.92
CA ALA A 81 1.21 -6.36 -12.50
C ALA A 81 -0.16 -6.40 -13.20
N LEU A 82 -0.87 -5.27 -13.25
CA LEU A 82 -2.13 -5.16 -13.97
C LEU A 82 -1.96 -5.45 -15.46
N TYR A 83 -0.89 -4.97 -16.07
CA TYR A 83 -0.58 -5.24 -17.48
C TYR A 83 -0.35 -6.74 -17.74
N HIS A 84 0.45 -7.42 -16.92
CA HIS A 84 0.69 -8.86 -17.06
C HIS A 84 -0.56 -9.70 -16.79
N PHE A 85 -1.37 -9.37 -15.78
CA PHE A 85 -2.66 -10.03 -15.56
C PHE A 85 -3.62 -9.82 -16.73
N PHE A 86 -3.63 -8.62 -17.31
CA PHE A 86 -4.46 -8.34 -18.48
C PHE A 86 -4.03 -9.15 -19.71
N GLN A 87 -2.72 -9.28 -19.95
CA GLN A 87 -2.20 -10.15 -21.01
C GLN A 87 -2.53 -11.62 -20.76
N ALA A 88 -2.31 -12.11 -19.55
CA ALA A 88 -2.60 -13.50 -19.19
C ALA A 88 -4.07 -13.86 -19.43
N ARG A 89 -4.99 -12.91 -19.20
CA ARG A 89 -6.42 -13.09 -19.45
C ARG A 89 -6.79 -13.22 -20.94
N GLN A 90 -5.95 -12.73 -21.86
CA GLN A 90 -6.18 -12.83 -23.29
C GLN A 90 -5.73 -14.17 -23.88
N ILE A 91 -4.94 -14.95 -23.15
CA ILE A 91 -4.48 -16.25 -23.61
C ILE A 91 -5.65 -17.23 -23.56
N ASP A 92 -5.99 -17.79 -24.71
CA ASP A 92 -6.97 -18.85 -24.82
C ASP A 92 -6.34 -20.18 -24.37
N MET A 93 -6.83 -20.66 -23.24
CA MET A 93 -6.41 -21.87 -22.54
C MET A 93 -7.35 -23.05 -22.83
N THR A 94 -8.08 -23.00 -23.94
CA THR A 94 -8.91 -24.13 -24.36
C THR A 94 -8.02 -25.27 -24.85
N ASP A 95 -8.14 -26.42 -24.20
CA ASP A 95 -7.46 -27.64 -24.60
C ASP A 95 -8.20 -28.27 -25.80
N HIS A 96 -7.56 -28.25 -26.97
CA HIS A 96 -8.05 -28.86 -28.20
C HIS A 96 -7.37 -30.19 -28.53
N THR A 97 -6.56 -30.72 -27.62
CA THR A 97 -5.69 -31.88 -27.89
C THR A 97 -6.53 -33.13 -28.12
N GLU A 98 -7.56 -33.36 -27.31
CA GLU A 98 -8.49 -34.48 -27.51
C GLU A 98 -9.25 -34.38 -28.85
N ALA A 99 -9.77 -33.20 -29.17
CA ALA A 99 -10.48 -32.97 -30.43
C ALA A 99 -9.57 -33.19 -31.66
N THR A 100 -8.32 -32.74 -31.57
CA THR A 100 -7.30 -32.92 -32.60
C THR A 100 -6.93 -34.38 -32.77
N ILE A 101 -6.75 -35.12 -31.67
CA ILE A 101 -6.47 -36.57 -31.70
C ILE A 101 -7.64 -37.33 -32.31
N LEU A 102 -8.88 -37.04 -31.88
CA LEU A 102 -10.08 -37.70 -32.42
C LEU A 102 -10.24 -37.44 -33.92
N TYR A 103 -10.03 -36.20 -34.36
CA TYR A 103 -10.05 -35.86 -35.78
C TYR A 103 -8.96 -36.62 -36.56
N GLY A 104 -7.73 -36.64 -36.04
CA GLY A 104 -6.61 -37.37 -36.65
C GLY A 104 -6.91 -38.86 -36.81
N ASN A 105 -7.44 -39.50 -35.76
CA ASN A 105 -7.84 -40.90 -35.80
C ASN A 105 -8.94 -41.16 -36.83
N ALA A 106 -9.97 -40.32 -36.87
CA ALA A 106 -11.05 -40.45 -37.85
C ALA A 106 -10.54 -40.33 -39.30
N VAL A 107 -9.57 -39.45 -39.56
CA VAL A 107 -8.94 -39.32 -40.88
C VAL A 107 -8.13 -40.57 -41.24
N ILE A 108 -7.40 -41.13 -40.28
CA ILE A 108 -6.62 -42.37 -40.49
C ILE A 108 -7.54 -43.55 -40.76
N ASP A 109 -8.63 -43.71 -39.98
CA ASP A 109 -9.58 -44.81 -40.11
C ASP A 109 -10.34 -44.79 -41.44
N GLN A 110 -10.56 -43.60 -42.01
CA GLN A 110 -11.23 -43.44 -43.30
C GLN A 110 -10.27 -43.55 -44.50
N MET A 111 -8.96 -43.67 -44.26
CA MET A 111 -7.96 -43.68 -45.32
C MET A 111 -7.91 -45.04 -46.06
N PRO A 112 -7.99 -45.07 -47.40
CA PRO A 112 -7.84 -46.31 -48.15
C PRO A 112 -6.47 -46.97 -47.90
N PRO A 113 -6.38 -48.31 -47.78
CA PRO A 113 -5.14 -48.98 -47.40
C PRO A 113 -3.93 -48.67 -48.29
N LEU A 114 -4.13 -48.53 -49.61
CA LEU A 114 -3.05 -48.19 -50.55
C LEU A 114 -2.50 -46.78 -50.28
N VAL A 115 -3.38 -45.81 -50.00
CA VAL A 115 -3.01 -44.43 -49.68
C VAL A 115 -2.24 -44.39 -48.37
N ALA A 116 -2.71 -45.10 -47.34
CA ALA A 116 -2.04 -45.16 -46.05
C ALA A 116 -0.60 -45.72 -46.16
N ILE A 117 -0.38 -46.73 -47.00
CA ILE A 117 0.95 -47.30 -47.24
C ILE A 117 1.87 -46.30 -47.95
N GLU A 118 1.36 -45.57 -48.94
CA GLU A 118 2.14 -44.54 -49.63
C GLU A 118 2.52 -43.40 -48.69
N GLN A 119 1.57 -42.95 -47.87
CA GLN A 119 1.79 -41.89 -46.89
C GLN A 119 2.79 -42.32 -45.82
N TRP A 120 2.72 -43.57 -45.34
CA TRP A 120 3.71 -44.14 -44.42
C TRP A 120 5.12 -44.22 -45.02
N ARG A 121 5.24 -44.60 -46.30
CA ARG A 121 6.54 -44.63 -46.98
C ARG A 121 7.15 -43.24 -47.08
N LEU A 122 6.33 -42.23 -47.36
CA LEU A 122 6.75 -40.84 -47.42
C LEU A 122 7.20 -40.33 -46.05
N ILE A 123 6.42 -40.57 -44.99
CA ILE A 123 6.78 -40.22 -43.61
C ILE A 123 8.07 -40.93 -43.17
N ARG A 124 8.26 -42.20 -43.51
CA ARG A 124 9.51 -42.91 -43.19
C ARG A 124 10.72 -42.33 -43.93
N GLY A 125 10.53 -41.86 -45.17
CA GLY A 125 11.61 -41.29 -45.97
C GLY A 125 12.05 -39.90 -45.51
N ILE A 126 11.10 -39.05 -45.12
CA ILE A 126 11.35 -37.66 -44.69
C ILE A 126 11.58 -37.58 -43.17
N GLY A 127 11.06 -38.54 -42.41
CA GLY A 127 10.95 -38.49 -40.96
C GLY A 127 9.67 -37.76 -40.52
N LEU A 128 9.36 -37.86 -39.22
CA LEU A 128 8.21 -37.18 -38.60
C LEU A 128 8.43 -35.67 -38.37
N GLY A 129 9.60 -35.15 -38.75
CA GLY A 129 10.01 -33.78 -38.45
C GLY A 129 10.43 -33.58 -37.00
N GLU A 130 10.58 -32.31 -36.60
CA GLU A 130 10.82 -31.95 -35.21
C GLU A 130 9.54 -32.12 -34.39
N GLN A 131 9.69 -32.65 -33.17
CA GLN A 131 8.57 -32.75 -32.24
C GLN A 131 8.10 -31.33 -31.87
N GLN A 132 6.91 -30.98 -32.33
CA GLN A 132 6.27 -29.73 -31.93
C GLN A 132 5.67 -29.90 -30.54
N GLU A 133 5.85 -28.87 -29.72
CA GLU A 133 5.12 -28.77 -28.47
C GLU A 133 3.64 -28.55 -28.77
N ASP A 134 2.77 -29.19 -27.98
CA ASP A 134 1.33 -28.98 -28.08
C ASP A 134 0.99 -27.51 -27.81
N ASP A 135 0.15 -26.90 -28.65
CA ASP A 135 -0.21 -25.48 -28.58
C ASP A 135 -0.74 -25.12 -27.19
N PHE A 136 -1.51 -26.03 -26.58
CA PHE A 136 -2.01 -25.85 -25.22
C PHE A 136 -0.86 -25.78 -24.20
N GLN A 137 0.15 -26.64 -24.30
CA GLN A 137 1.29 -26.63 -23.38
C GLN A 137 2.14 -25.37 -23.53
N ALA A 138 2.36 -24.93 -24.77
CA ALA A 138 3.09 -23.70 -25.05
C ALA A 138 2.37 -22.47 -24.45
N ARG A 139 1.04 -22.36 -24.67
CA ARG A 139 0.22 -21.29 -24.09
C ARG A 139 0.13 -21.38 -22.56
N GLN A 140 0.08 -22.58 -22.00
CA GLN A 140 0.07 -22.79 -20.56
C GLN A 140 1.37 -22.29 -19.92
N LYS A 141 2.53 -22.54 -20.56
CA LYS A 141 3.82 -22.01 -20.11
C LYS A 141 3.85 -20.48 -20.16
N GLU A 142 3.34 -19.89 -21.24
CA GLU A 142 3.25 -18.44 -21.38
C GLU A 142 2.34 -17.81 -20.31
N TYR A 143 1.15 -18.36 -20.10
CA TYR A 143 0.24 -17.94 -19.05
C TYR A 143 0.90 -17.99 -17.66
N ASN A 144 1.57 -19.10 -17.36
CA ASN A 144 2.26 -19.28 -16.07
C ASN A 144 3.42 -18.29 -15.90
N SER A 145 4.17 -17.98 -16.97
CA SER A 145 5.27 -17.01 -16.90
C SER A 145 4.74 -15.59 -16.64
N LEU A 146 3.67 -15.17 -17.32
CA LEU A 146 3.01 -13.88 -17.08
C LEU A 146 2.50 -13.75 -15.65
N HIS A 147 1.87 -14.81 -15.12
CA HIS A 147 1.43 -14.83 -13.73
C HIS A 147 2.60 -14.74 -12.75
N PHE A 148 3.70 -15.46 -13.02
CA PHE A 148 4.91 -15.39 -12.21
C PHE A 148 5.46 -13.96 -12.15
N TYR A 149 5.60 -13.28 -13.30
CA TYR A 149 6.04 -11.89 -13.34
C TYR A 149 5.08 -10.96 -12.58
N ALA A 150 3.77 -11.11 -12.77
CA ALA A 150 2.77 -10.31 -12.05
C ALA A 150 2.88 -10.48 -10.52
N TYR A 151 3.14 -11.69 -10.02
CA TYR A 151 3.34 -11.92 -8.58
C TYR A 151 4.64 -11.31 -8.05
N VAL A 152 5.73 -11.37 -8.83
CA VAL A 152 6.99 -10.70 -8.48
C VAL A 152 6.76 -9.18 -8.36
N GLU A 153 6.03 -8.59 -9.29
CA GLU A 153 5.71 -7.16 -9.30
C GLU A 153 4.79 -6.75 -8.14
N LEU A 154 3.82 -7.59 -7.76
CA LEU A 154 3.05 -7.41 -6.52
C LEU A 154 3.95 -7.47 -5.27
N GLY A 155 5.02 -8.28 -5.30
CA GLY A 155 6.06 -8.25 -4.26
C GLY A 155 6.75 -6.89 -4.16
N VAL A 156 7.04 -6.24 -5.30
CA VAL A 156 7.60 -4.88 -5.34
C VAL A 156 6.62 -3.85 -4.78
N VAL A 157 5.32 -4.00 -5.04
CA VAL A 157 4.27 -3.17 -4.40
C VAL A 157 4.30 -3.34 -2.89
N GLY A 158 4.38 -4.58 -2.39
CA GLY A 158 4.50 -4.88 -0.98
C GLY A 158 5.71 -4.20 -0.32
N LEU A 159 6.87 -4.25 -0.97
CA LEU A 159 8.07 -3.53 -0.54
C LEU A 159 7.81 -2.01 -0.46
N GLY A 160 7.18 -1.44 -1.48
CA GLY A 160 6.85 -0.01 -1.50
C GLY A 160 5.92 0.42 -0.35
N ILE A 161 4.92 -0.42 -0.02
CA ILE A 161 4.03 -0.20 1.13
C ILE A 161 4.82 -0.20 2.44
N VAL A 162 5.75 -1.15 2.61
CA VAL A 162 6.60 -1.23 3.80
C VAL A 162 7.50 0.00 3.92
N LEU A 163 8.11 0.47 2.83
CA LEU A 163 8.92 1.70 2.82
C LEU A 163 8.09 2.94 3.21
N MET A 164 6.88 3.08 2.65
CA MET A 164 5.98 4.17 3.02
C MET A 164 5.54 4.09 4.48
N ALA A 165 5.18 2.90 4.97
CA ALA A 165 4.82 2.70 6.37
C ALA A 165 5.98 3.09 7.29
N MET A 166 7.20 2.64 7.00
CA MET A 166 8.39 3.06 7.74
C MET A 166 8.59 4.57 7.73
N ALA A 167 8.43 5.24 6.59
CA ALA A 167 8.54 6.70 6.50
C ALA A 167 7.49 7.42 7.37
N ILE A 168 6.25 6.89 7.43
CA ILE A 168 5.16 7.45 8.24
C ILE A 168 5.42 7.21 9.74
N PHE A 169 5.84 6.00 10.13
CA PHE A 169 6.10 5.68 11.54
C PHE A 169 7.41 6.29 12.07
N ALA A 170 8.41 6.49 11.21
CA ALA A 170 9.66 7.17 11.55
C ALA A 170 9.50 8.70 11.67
N ARG A 171 8.29 9.24 11.47
CA ARG A 171 7.99 10.66 11.61
C ARG A 171 8.14 11.09 13.07
N ARG A 172 9.31 11.64 13.41
CA ARG A 172 9.58 12.17 14.75
C ARG A 172 8.70 13.38 15.01
N ARG A 173 8.08 13.38 16.20
CA ARG A 173 7.43 14.55 16.79
C ARG A 173 8.52 15.54 17.20
N ILE A 174 8.69 16.63 16.45
CA ILE A 174 9.61 17.70 16.84
C ILE A 174 8.79 18.76 17.59
N ASN A 175 9.24 19.13 18.79
CA ASN A 175 8.67 20.27 19.49
C ASN A 175 9.12 21.53 18.75
N ALA A 176 8.17 22.40 18.38
CA ALA A 176 8.42 23.69 17.70
C ALA A 176 9.34 24.68 18.45
N ALA A 177 9.95 24.26 19.56
CA ALA A 177 10.91 25.03 20.35
C ALA A 177 12.35 24.95 19.80
N ASP A 178 12.69 23.88 19.07
CA ASP A 178 14.08 23.55 18.71
C ASP A 178 14.52 24.05 17.32
N SER A 179 13.63 24.69 16.55
CA SER A 179 14.02 25.37 15.31
C SER A 179 14.40 26.83 15.59
N ARG A 180 15.62 27.06 16.05
CA ARG A 180 16.28 28.37 16.01
C ARG A 180 17.46 28.32 15.04
#